data_AF-A0A117NTC2-F1
#
_entry.id   AF-A0A117NTC2-F1
#
_cell.length_a   1.000
_cell.length_b   1.000
_cell.length_c   1.000
_cell.angle_alpha   90.00
_cell.angle_beta   90.00
_cell.angle_gamma   90.00
#
_symmetry.space_group_name_H-M   'P 1'
#
loop_
_entity.id
_entity.type
_entity.pdbx_description
1 polymer ?
#
loop_
_entity_poly.entity_id
_entity_poly.type
_entity_poly.pdbx_seq_one_letter_code
_entity_poly.pdbx_strand_id
1 'polypeptide(L)'
;MRQPAIPIPSPFQSSIAKPGQGKVVLSLLPPNNPTLTTLTYKYPLKLVPRTGGFVPSPDSSALSDTRPSNPVHLYLLTYGGGLLPGDHIEVSITLEPKTRMVVTTPQGSTKIFKTTPNNTGTAPNVIKGHRDQMPANDHLSDMSQQTLDVNIGRQAALCYLPDPSVPFQHSRYAQVQTFTVDATAKGKERSSVCVLDWVTQGRTSRGEDWNFHFWRGRNEVWAEDDKGKRRLLLRDSVILDDESGDLEDTDESEIENENTAYNTTHTGLENPADMPPQAPAGLTPLNIIAERTRPHGVVGTLILSGPVFEALGSFMLNQFQSQPRIGSRNWSDHAPSSVPEPSISQKGDVTWTAARVRAGFVLVKFGAKDFETAKHWLGGLIREEGSVIREFGEEALCCL
;
A
#
# COMPACT_ATOMS: atom_id res chain seq x y z
N MET A 1 -41.93 -17.49 -36.63
CA MET A 1 -41.48 -16.34 -35.81
C MET A 1 -40.34 -16.82 -34.92
N ARG A 2 -39.12 -16.33 -35.12
CA ARG A 2 -37.99 -16.64 -34.22
C ARG A 2 -38.21 -15.86 -32.92
N GLN A 3 -38.31 -16.56 -31.80
CA GLN A 3 -38.23 -15.93 -30.48
C GLN A 3 -36.82 -15.35 -30.30
N PRO A 4 -36.65 -14.06 -29.95
CA PRO A 4 -35.47 -13.62 -29.24
C PRO A 4 -35.80 -13.60 -27.75
N ALA A 5 -34.89 -14.14 -26.93
CA ALA A 5 -34.29 -13.44 -25.80
C ALA A 5 -33.72 -14.48 -24.83
N ILE A 6 -32.41 -14.42 -24.65
CA ILE A 6 -31.75 -14.92 -23.45
C ILE A 6 -32.49 -14.31 -22.25
N PRO A 7 -32.88 -15.12 -21.23
CA PRO A 7 -33.63 -14.60 -20.10
C PRO A 7 -32.82 -13.51 -19.38
N ILE A 8 -33.48 -12.38 -19.10
CA ILE A 8 -32.89 -11.29 -18.33
C ILE A 8 -32.54 -11.86 -16.95
N PRO A 9 -31.24 -11.87 -16.56
CA PRO A 9 -30.84 -12.43 -15.28
C PRO A 9 -31.49 -11.65 -14.13
N SER A 10 -31.93 -12.38 -13.11
CA SER A 10 -32.61 -11.81 -11.95
C SER A 10 -31.72 -10.75 -11.27
N PRO A 11 -32.27 -9.60 -10.82
CA PRO A 11 -31.51 -8.66 -10.01
C PRO A 11 -31.06 -9.25 -8.65
N PHE A 12 -31.60 -10.41 -8.27
CA PHE A 12 -31.21 -11.19 -7.09
C PHE A 12 -30.37 -12.43 -7.43
N GLN A 13 -29.94 -12.57 -8.69
CA GLN A 13 -29.04 -13.64 -9.08
C GLN A 13 -27.73 -13.51 -8.28
N SER A 14 -27.32 -14.61 -7.64
CA SER A 14 -26.12 -14.64 -6.81
C SER A 14 -24.92 -14.07 -7.57
N SER A 15 -24.27 -13.05 -7.00
CA SER A 15 -23.07 -12.43 -7.57
C SER A 15 -22.05 -13.51 -7.96
N ILE A 16 -21.52 -13.41 -9.18
CA ILE A 16 -20.47 -14.30 -9.71
C ILE A 16 -19.18 -14.16 -8.87
N ALA A 17 -18.99 -13.03 -8.20
CA ALA A 17 -17.82 -12.78 -7.36
C ALA A 17 -17.83 -13.66 -6.10
N LYS A 18 -16.68 -14.22 -5.74
CA LYS A 18 -16.49 -14.84 -4.42
C LYS A 18 -16.41 -13.75 -3.34
N PRO A 19 -16.65 -14.07 -2.06
CA PRO A 19 -16.46 -13.11 -0.97
C PRO A 19 -15.10 -12.42 -1.06
N GLY A 20 -15.07 -11.11 -0.87
CA GLY A 20 -13.84 -10.29 -0.96
C GLY A 20 -13.37 -9.99 -2.37
N GLN A 21 -13.97 -10.58 -3.41
CA GLN A 21 -13.62 -10.31 -4.80
C GLN A 21 -14.43 -9.16 -5.40
N GLY A 22 -13.78 -8.37 -6.25
CA GLY A 22 -14.43 -7.34 -7.06
C GLY A 22 -13.78 -7.17 -8.43
N LYS A 23 -14.60 -6.78 -9.40
CA LYS A 23 -14.18 -6.50 -10.77
C LYS A 23 -14.78 -5.19 -11.26
N VAL A 24 -13.94 -4.35 -11.85
CA VAL A 24 -14.31 -3.05 -12.41
C VAL A 24 -13.77 -2.95 -13.83
N VAL A 25 -14.62 -2.54 -14.78
CA VAL A 25 -14.20 -2.19 -16.14
C VAL A 25 -14.75 -0.81 -16.45
N LEU A 26 -13.86 0.14 -16.68
CA LEU A 26 -14.19 1.50 -17.12
C LEU A 26 -13.96 1.60 -18.63
N SER A 27 -15.02 1.89 -19.36
CA SER A 27 -14.99 2.04 -20.82
C SER A 27 -15.48 3.42 -21.23
N LEU A 28 -15.13 3.84 -22.45
CA LEU A 28 -15.56 5.11 -23.02
C LEU A 28 -16.64 4.86 -24.08
N LEU A 29 -17.90 5.16 -23.77
CA LEU A 29 -19.00 5.03 -24.73
C LEU A 29 -19.09 6.28 -25.62
N PRO A 30 -19.51 6.16 -26.89
CA PRO A 30 -19.70 7.31 -27.76
C PRO A 30 -20.70 8.34 -27.18
N PRO A 31 -20.46 9.65 -27.32
CA PRO A 31 -19.32 10.27 -28.02
C PRO A 31 -18.04 10.42 -27.18
N ASN A 32 -18.12 10.45 -25.85
CA ASN A 32 -16.97 10.53 -24.92
C ASN A 32 -17.43 10.32 -23.46
N ASN A 33 -18.33 9.35 -23.21
CA ASN A 33 -18.99 9.17 -21.93
C ASN A 33 -18.33 8.03 -21.11
N PRO A 34 -17.56 8.34 -20.06
CA PRO A 34 -16.94 7.31 -19.22
C PRO A 34 -18.01 6.52 -18.47
N THR A 35 -18.03 5.21 -18.67
CA THR A 35 -19.07 4.31 -18.16
C THR A 35 -18.43 3.07 -17.56
N LEU A 36 -18.86 2.71 -16.35
CA LEU A 36 -18.51 1.42 -15.75
C LEU A 36 -19.34 0.32 -16.41
N THR A 37 -18.75 -0.35 -17.40
CA THR A 37 -19.38 -1.45 -18.13
C THR A 37 -19.39 -2.74 -17.32
N THR A 38 -18.52 -2.84 -16.32
CA THR A 38 -18.57 -3.88 -15.29
C THR A 38 -18.29 -3.25 -13.93
N LEU A 39 -19.14 -3.54 -12.96
CA LEU A 39 -18.91 -3.28 -11.55
C LEU A 39 -19.54 -4.41 -10.74
N THR A 40 -18.72 -5.35 -10.28
CA THR A 40 -19.15 -6.44 -9.41
C THR A 40 -18.27 -6.47 -8.19
N TYR A 41 -18.86 -6.80 -7.04
CA TYR A 41 -18.13 -7.06 -5.81
C TYR A 41 -18.97 -7.93 -4.90
N LYS A 42 -18.35 -8.50 -3.87
CA LYS A 42 -19.05 -9.22 -2.82
C LYS A 42 -18.42 -8.94 -1.47
N TYR A 43 -19.27 -8.86 -0.44
CA TYR A 43 -18.86 -8.73 0.95
C TYR A 43 -17.68 -9.69 1.27
N PRO A 44 -16.65 -9.25 2.02
CA PRO A 44 -16.55 -7.97 2.74
C PRO A 44 -16.10 -6.76 1.90
N LEU A 45 -15.81 -6.92 0.61
CA LEU A 45 -15.47 -5.79 -0.28
C LEU A 45 -16.71 -4.96 -0.62
N LYS A 46 -16.54 -3.65 -0.72
CA LYS A 46 -17.52 -2.72 -1.29
C LYS A 46 -16.83 -1.75 -2.24
N LEU A 47 -17.36 -1.66 -3.45
CA LEU A 47 -16.89 -0.72 -4.47
C LEU A 47 -18.00 0.29 -4.75
N VAL A 48 -17.72 1.58 -4.53
CA VAL A 48 -18.70 2.66 -4.76
C VAL A 48 -18.18 3.61 -5.82
N PRO A 49 -18.80 3.66 -7.00
CA PRO A 49 -18.43 4.61 -8.02
C PRO A 49 -19.10 5.96 -7.81
N ARG A 50 -18.42 7.01 -8.25
CA ARG A 50 -18.94 8.37 -8.35
C ARG A 50 -18.35 9.01 -9.59
N THR A 51 -19.21 9.52 -10.47
CA THR A 51 -18.77 10.41 -11.54
C THR A 51 -18.87 11.83 -11.02
N GLY A 52 -17.73 12.52 -10.90
CA GLY A 52 -17.69 13.91 -10.46
C GLY A 52 -18.26 14.86 -11.51
N GLY A 53 -18.63 16.08 -11.09
CA GLY A 53 -19.02 17.16 -12.02
C GLY A 53 -17.83 17.80 -12.75
N PHE A 54 -16.60 17.40 -12.39
CA PHE A 54 -15.38 17.93 -12.99
C PHE A 54 -15.23 17.48 -14.45
N VAL A 55 -14.91 18.45 -15.31
CA VAL A 55 -14.62 18.23 -16.73
C VAL A 55 -13.24 18.82 -16.99
N PRO A 56 -12.24 17.99 -17.33
CA PRO A 56 -10.90 18.50 -17.64
C PRO A 56 -10.94 19.43 -18.85
N SER A 57 -10.24 20.57 -18.79
CA SER A 57 -10.12 21.48 -19.93
C SER A 57 -9.14 20.91 -20.97
N PRO A 58 -9.49 20.83 -22.26
CA PRO A 58 -8.63 20.29 -23.30
C PRO A 58 -7.28 21.00 -23.41
N ASP A 59 -7.27 22.34 -23.27
CA ASP A 59 -6.07 23.17 -23.44
C ASP A 59 -5.08 23.02 -22.28
N SER A 60 -5.55 22.59 -21.11
CA SER A 60 -4.74 22.38 -19.92
C SER A 60 -4.32 20.93 -19.69
N SER A 61 -4.80 20.01 -20.54
CA SER A 61 -4.48 18.59 -20.42
C SER A 61 -3.09 18.29 -20.96
N ALA A 62 -2.37 17.39 -20.30
CA ALA A 62 -1.09 16.87 -20.80
C ALA A 62 -1.24 16.18 -22.17
N LEU A 63 -2.45 15.77 -22.54
CA LEU A 63 -2.80 15.16 -23.81
C LEU A 63 -3.67 16.08 -24.68
N SER A 64 -3.25 17.34 -24.88
CA SER A 64 -3.95 18.40 -25.65
C SER A 64 -4.59 17.96 -26.99
N ASP A 65 -3.98 16.98 -27.68
CA ASP A 65 -4.44 16.50 -29.00
C ASP A 65 -5.62 15.51 -28.90
N THR A 66 -5.97 15.10 -27.68
CA THR A 66 -7.08 14.17 -27.40
C THR A 66 -7.91 14.71 -26.24
N ARG A 67 -9.22 14.86 -26.42
CA ARG A 67 -10.10 15.27 -25.32
C ARG A 67 -10.09 14.18 -24.24
N PRO A 68 -9.59 14.44 -23.01
CA PRO A 68 -9.64 13.47 -21.93
C PRO A 68 -11.11 13.14 -21.57
N SER A 69 -11.37 11.92 -21.10
CA SER A 69 -12.67 11.61 -20.50
C SER A 69 -12.81 12.31 -19.16
N ASN A 70 -14.04 12.54 -18.71
CA ASN A 70 -14.25 12.93 -17.31
C ASN A 70 -13.70 11.82 -16.38
N PRO A 71 -13.10 12.17 -15.24
CA PRO A 71 -12.64 11.20 -14.26
C PRO A 71 -13.82 10.49 -13.58
N VAL A 72 -13.66 9.18 -13.38
CA VAL A 72 -14.53 8.38 -12.52
C VAL A 72 -13.81 8.10 -11.22
N HIS A 73 -14.43 8.46 -10.09
CA HIS A 73 -13.93 8.15 -8.76
C HIS A 73 -14.48 6.80 -8.33
N LEU A 74 -13.60 5.93 -7.86
CA LEU A 74 -13.94 4.62 -7.33
C LEU A 74 -13.48 4.56 -5.87
N TYR A 75 -14.43 4.41 -4.96
CA TYR A 75 -14.12 4.19 -3.55
C TYR A 75 -13.95 2.69 -3.30
N LEU A 76 -12.75 2.31 -2.89
CA LEU A 76 -12.41 0.95 -2.47
C LEU A 76 -12.58 0.85 -0.96
N LEU A 77 -13.54 0.06 -0.50
CA LEU A 77 -13.94 0.01 0.89
C LEU A 77 -14.04 -1.45 1.38
N THR A 78 -13.74 -1.68 2.64
CA THR A 78 -14.02 -2.95 3.31
C THR A 78 -15.10 -2.75 4.38
N TYR A 79 -16.08 -3.63 4.42
CA TYR A 79 -17.08 -3.65 5.49
C TYR A 79 -16.40 -3.95 6.83
N GLY A 80 -16.90 -3.33 7.91
CA GLY A 80 -16.32 -3.51 9.25
C GLY A 80 -15.17 -2.56 9.59
N GLY A 81 -14.80 -1.66 8.67
CA GLY A 81 -13.82 -0.60 8.93
C GLY A 81 -12.37 -1.08 8.96
N GLY A 82 -12.07 -2.28 8.45
CA GLY A 82 -10.73 -2.85 8.40
C GLY A 82 -10.74 -4.29 7.91
N LEU A 83 -9.63 -5.00 8.12
CA LEU A 83 -9.39 -6.39 7.77
C LEU A 83 -9.19 -7.23 9.03
N LEU A 84 -9.94 -8.33 9.13
CA LEU A 84 -9.80 -9.34 10.19
C LEU A 84 -8.80 -10.44 9.77
N PRO A 85 -8.29 -11.23 10.72
CA PRO A 85 -7.45 -12.39 10.42
C PRO A 85 -8.10 -13.32 9.39
N GLY A 86 -7.33 -13.72 8.38
CA GLY A 86 -7.78 -14.56 7.28
C GLY A 86 -8.62 -13.86 6.20
N ASP A 87 -8.95 -12.57 6.35
CA ASP A 87 -9.64 -11.83 5.30
C ASP A 87 -8.77 -11.74 4.04
N HIS A 88 -9.37 -12.02 2.87
CA HIS A 88 -8.72 -11.88 1.58
C HIS A 88 -9.57 -11.00 0.66
N ILE A 89 -9.02 -9.85 0.28
CA ILE A 89 -9.61 -8.93 -0.68
C ILE A 89 -8.87 -9.05 -2.01
N GLU A 90 -9.62 -9.20 -3.09
CA GLU A 90 -9.07 -9.30 -4.45
C GLU A 90 -9.85 -8.36 -5.38
N VAL A 91 -9.18 -7.36 -5.94
CA VAL A 91 -9.81 -6.36 -6.81
C VAL A 91 -9.11 -6.35 -8.17
N SER A 92 -9.89 -6.56 -9.22
CA SER A 92 -9.43 -6.40 -10.60
C SER A 92 -10.06 -5.15 -11.21
N ILE A 93 -9.24 -4.27 -11.78
CA ILE A 93 -9.67 -3.02 -12.42
C ILE A 93 -9.11 -2.99 -13.85
N THR A 94 -9.96 -2.70 -14.83
CA THR A 94 -9.53 -2.45 -16.22
C THR A 94 -9.96 -1.05 -16.63
N LEU A 95 -8.99 -0.24 -17.02
CA LEU A 95 -9.20 1.05 -17.68
C LEU A 95 -9.01 0.86 -19.18
N GLU A 96 -10.09 0.93 -19.95
CA GLU A 96 -10.01 0.94 -21.42
C GLU A 96 -9.36 2.23 -21.93
N PRO A 97 -8.92 2.29 -23.20
CA PRO A 97 -8.20 3.43 -23.73
C PRO A 97 -8.88 4.79 -23.49
N LYS A 98 -8.06 5.81 -23.24
CA LYS A 98 -8.46 7.23 -23.02
C LYS A 98 -9.32 7.51 -21.78
N THR A 99 -9.52 6.53 -20.90
CA THR A 99 -10.29 6.71 -19.67
C THR A 99 -9.48 7.38 -18.55
N ARG A 100 -10.17 7.92 -17.54
CA ARG A 100 -9.58 8.53 -16.33
C ARG A 100 -10.25 7.92 -15.11
N MET A 101 -9.47 7.32 -14.21
CA MET A 101 -9.98 6.81 -12.93
C MET A 101 -9.16 7.33 -11.76
N VAL A 102 -9.86 7.71 -10.70
CA VAL A 102 -9.29 7.95 -9.38
C VAL A 102 -9.77 6.83 -8.45
N VAL A 103 -8.87 6.24 -7.68
CA VAL A 103 -9.21 5.26 -6.66
C VAL A 103 -8.76 5.79 -5.30
N THR A 104 -9.69 5.89 -4.36
CA THR A 104 -9.47 6.37 -2.99
C THR A 104 -10.21 5.50 -1.97
N THR A 105 -9.93 5.68 -0.68
CA THR A 105 -10.54 4.91 0.43
C THR A 105 -11.20 5.84 1.45
N PRO A 106 -12.19 6.66 1.08
CA PRO A 106 -12.65 7.82 1.87
C PRO A 106 -13.29 7.50 3.24
N GLN A 107 -13.44 6.24 3.63
CA GLN A 107 -13.90 5.85 4.98
C GLN A 107 -12.76 5.83 6.02
N GLY A 108 -11.60 6.39 5.67
CA GLY A 108 -10.40 6.42 6.49
C GLY A 108 -9.49 5.23 6.23
N SER A 109 -8.39 5.19 6.98
CA SER A 109 -7.33 4.19 6.86
C SER A 109 -7.83 2.74 6.85
N THR A 110 -7.20 1.89 6.04
CA THR A 110 -7.37 0.43 6.11
C THR A 110 -6.80 -0.08 7.43
N LYS A 111 -7.67 -0.30 8.42
CA LYS A 111 -7.28 -0.87 9.72
C LYS A 111 -7.02 -2.35 9.57
N ILE A 112 -5.89 -2.85 10.06
CA ILE A 112 -5.57 -4.27 10.03
C ILE A 112 -5.61 -4.76 11.47
N PHE A 113 -6.54 -5.65 11.79
CA PHE A 113 -6.74 -6.14 13.14
C PHE A 113 -5.71 -7.20 13.53
N LYS A 114 -5.53 -7.38 14.84
CA LYS A 114 -4.61 -8.35 15.44
C LYS A 114 -4.87 -9.76 14.89
N THR A 115 -3.79 -10.49 14.60
CA THR A 115 -3.85 -11.91 14.28
C THR A 115 -3.63 -12.68 15.57
N THR A 116 -4.63 -13.40 16.06
CA THR A 116 -4.41 -14.30 17.20
C THR A 116 -3.53 -15.45 16.72
N PRO A 117 -2.41 -15.76 17.39
CA PRO A 117 -1.70 -17.01 17.14
C PRO A 117 -2.68 -18.16 17.34
N ASN A 118 -2.79 -19.06 16.36
CA ASN A 118 -3.59 -20.27 16.51
C ASN A 118 -3.05 -21.08 17.70
N ASN A 119 -3.69 -20.95 18.86
CA ASN A 119 -3.52 -21.85 19.99
C ASN A 119 -4.36 -23.11 19.72
N THR A 120 -4.13 -23.79 18.59
CA THR A 120 -4.93 -24.96 18.20
C THR A 120 -4.33 -26.23 18.80
N GLY A 121 -4.63 -26.48 20.08
CA GLY A 121 -4.63 -27.82 20.67
C GLY A 121 -5.76 -28.74 20.13
N THR A 122 -6.45 -28.34 19.05
CA THR A 122 -7.60 -29.05 18.47
C THR A 122 -7.68 -28.95 16.94
N ALA A 123 -6.55 -28.95 16.23
CA ALA A 123 -6.58 -29.28 14.81
C ALA A 123 -6.78 -30.80 14.64
N PRO A 124 -7.73 -31.28 13.82
CA PRO A 124 -7.94 -32.71 13.61
C PRO A 124 -6.70 -33.32 12.95
N ASN A 125 -6.19 -34.41 13.54
CA ASN A 125 -5.07 -35.19 13.01
C ASN A 125 -5.34 -35.63 11.56
N VAL A 126 -4.81 -34.89 10.60
CA VAL A 126 -4.72 -35.34 9.21
C VAL A 126 -3.60 -36.38 9.15
N ILE A 127 -4.00 -37.63 8.95
CA ILE A 127 -3.11 -38.78 8.80
C ILE A 127 -2.12 -38.49 7.65
N LYS A 128 -0.83 -38.37 7.99
CA LYS A 128 0.29 -38.19 7.06
C LYS A 128 0.34 -39.34 6.05
N GLY A 129 -0.08 -39.06 4.82
CA GLY A 129 0.30 -39.83 3.64
C GLY A 129 1.49 -39.17 2.97
N HIS A 130 2.58 -39.93 2.78
CA HIS A 130 3.82 -39.56 2.12
C HIS A 130 3.67 -38.57 0.95
N ARG A 131 4.42 -37.47 1.00
CA ARG A 131 5.04 -36.87 -0.18
C ARG A 131 6.17 -35.90 0.20
N ASP A 132 7.37 -36.22 -0.29
CA ASP A 132 8.52 -35.33 -0.38
C ASP A 132 8.17 -34.11 -1.24
N GLN A 133 8.07 -32.93 -0.60
CA GLN A 133 8.25 -31.59 -1.14
C GLN A 133 7.97 -30.61 0.00
N MET A 134 8.85 -29.60 0.16
CA MET A 134 8.74 -28.52 1.16
C MET A 134 7.27 -28.10 1.41
N PRO A 135 6.78 -28.07 2.66
CA PRO A 135 5.44 -27.58 2.92
C PRO A 135 5.45 -26.05 2.79
N ALA A 136 4.53 -25.52 1.98
CA ALA A 136 4.18 -24.11 2.00
C ALA A 136 3.69 -23.75 3.42
N ASN A 137 4.33 -22.77 4.05
CA ASN A 137 4.12 -22.33 5.43
C ASN A 137 2.65 -22.37 5.88
N ASP A 138 2.35 -23.25 6.83
CA ASP A 138 1.08 -23.28 7.59
C ASP A 138 0.83 -21.98 8.40
N HIS A 139 1.84 -21.11 8.53
CA HIS A 139 1.77 -19.81 9.23
C HIS A 139 1.00 -18.70 8.48
N LEU A 140 0.44 -18.97 7.29
CA LEU A 140 -0.19 -17.95 6.42
C LEU A 140 -1.73 -17.97 6.41
N SER A 141 -2.39 -18.96 7.02
CA SER A 141 -3.85 -19.10 6.97
C SER A 141 -4.60 -17.95 7.69
N ASP A 142 -4.02 -17.39 8.75
CA ASP A 142 -4.66 -16.34 9.56
C ASP A 142 -4.24 -14.91 9.16
N MET A 143 -3.33 -14.77 8.17
CA MET A 143 -2.85 -13.47 7.72
C MET A 143 -3.89 -12.81 6.80
N SER A 144 -4.19 -11.53 7.05
CA SER A 144 -5.03 -10.76 6.14
C SER A 144 -4.28 -10.39 4.85
N GLN A 145 -4.98 -10.42 3.72
CA GLN A 145 -4.38 -10.26 2.39
C GLN A 145 -5.19 -9.31 1.52
N GLN A 146 -4.50 -8.50 0.72
CA GLN A 146 -5.11 -7.66 -0.28
C GLN A 146 -4.32 -7.73 -1.60
N THR A 147 -5.04 -8.11 -2.66
CA THR A 147 -4.54 -8.17 -4.03
C THR A 147 -5.29 -7.15 -4.88
N LEU A 148 -4.55 -6.27 -5.56
CA LEU A 148 -5.07 -5.33 -6.54
C LEU A 148 -4.39 -5.57 -7.89
N ASP A 149 -5.16 -5.86 -8.93
CA ASP A 149 -4.68 -6.01 -10.30
C ASP A 149 -5.34 -4.97 -11.20
N VAL A 150 -4.55 -4.07 -11.78
CA VAL A 150 -5.04 -2.98 -12.61
C VAL A 150 -4.42 -3.04 -14.00
N ASN A 151 -5.27 -3.17 -15.03
CA ASN A 151 -4.88 -3.06 -16.43
C ASN A 151 -5.19 -1.65 -16.94
N ILE A 152 -4.19 -0.95 -17.45
CA ILE A 152 -4.29 0.46 -17.86
C ILE A 152 -4.02 0.57 -19.36
N GLY A 153 -5.10 0.78 -20.12
CA GLY A 153 -5.07 0.90 -21.56
C GLY A 153 -4.36 2.15 -22.08
N ARG A 154 -4.18 2.22 -23.40
CA ARG A 154 -3.53 3.34 -24.09
C ARG A 154 -4.17 4.67 -23.76
N GLN A 155 -3.37 5.68 -23.45
CA GLN A 155 -3.82 7.02 -23.05
C GLN A 155 -4.75 7.08 -21.83
N ALA A 156 -5.00 5.95 -21.17
CA ALA A 156 -5.74 5.93 -19.93
C ALA A 156 -4.84 6.40 -18.79
N ALA A 157 -5.44 6.97 -17.75
CA ALA A 157 -4.69 7.38 -16.58
C ALA A 157 -5.38 6.95 -15.28
N LEU A 158 -4.57 6.40 -14.38
CA LEU A 158 -4.96 5.99 -13.04
C LEU A 158 -4.31 6.89 -12.00
N CYS A 159 -5.12 7.42 -11.09
CA CYS A 159 -4.67 8.06 -9.86
C CYS A 159 -5.14 7.21 -8.67
N TYR A 160 -4.26 6.38 -8.12
CA TYR A 160 -4.50 5.53 -6.97
C TYR A 160 -3.90 6.21 -5.72
N LEU A 161 -4.75 6.86 -4.94
CA LEU A 161 -4.37 7.66 -3.76
C LEU A 161 -5.21 7.23 -2.54
N PRO A 162 -5.05 5.99 -2.03
CA PRO A 162 -5.74 5.55 -0.83
C PRO A 162 -5.22 6.26 0.43
N ASP A 163 -6.00 6.22 1.49
CA ASP A 163 -5.51 6.46 2.86
C ASP A 163 -4.49 5.36 3.25
N PRO A 164 -3.59 5.63 4.21
CA PRO A 164 -2.57 4.67 4.58
C PRO A 164 -3.16 3.44 5.26
N SER A 165 -2.41 2.34 5.19
CA SER A 165 -2.70 1.19 6.04
C SER A 165 -2.32 1.48 7.50
N VAL A 166 -3.16 1.02 8.42
CA VAL A 166 -2.94 1.14 9.87
C VAL A 166 -2.91 -0.26 10.48
N PRO A 167 -1.72 -0.89 10.53
CA PRO A 167 -1.53 -2.17 11.20
C PRO A 167 -1.64 -2.01 12.71
N PHE A 168 -2.57 -2.73 13.34
CA PHE A 168 -2.71 -2.74 14.79
C PHE A 168 -1.66 -3.63 15.43
N GLN A 169 -1.46 -3.46 16.74
CA GLN A 169 -0.61 -4.34 17.52
C GLN A 169 -0.92 -5.83 17.25
N HIS A 170 0.14 -6.63 17.06
CA HIS A 170 0.11 -8.06 16.76
C HIS A 170 -0.63 -8.44 15.45
N SER A 171 -0.79 -7.53 14.51
CA SER A 171 -1.37 -7.85 13.19
C SER A 171 -0.36 -8.46 12.22
N ARG A 172 -0.87 -9.22 11.25
CA ARG A 172 -0.11 -9.75 10.10
C ARG A 172 -0.86 -9.42 8.81
N TYR A 173 -0.16 -8.80 7.85
CA TYR A 173 -0.78 -8.35 6.60
C TYR A 173 0.15 -8.43 5.38
N ALA A 174 -0.43 -8.83 4.25
CA ALA A 174 0.24 -8.77 2.95
C ALA A 174 -0.58 -8.06 1.86
N GLN A 175 0.09 -7.04 1.34
CA GLN A 175 -0.01 -6.28 0.12
C GLN A 175 0.50 -6.82 -1.22
N VAL A 176 -0.33 -7.00 -2.26
CA VAL A 176 0.20 -7.08 -3.63
C VAL A 176 -0.62 -6.22 -4.58
N GLN A 177 0.01 -5.21 -5.17
CA GLN A 177 -0.57 -4.34 -6.18
C GLN A 177 0.19 -4.50 -7.50
N THR A 178 -0.54 -4.84 -8.56
CA THR A 178 -0.01 -5.09 -9.90
C THR A 178 -0.65 -4.11 -10.86
N PHE A 179 0.17 -3.35 -11.58
CA PHE A 179 -0.25 -2.40 -12.59
C PHE A 179 0.31 -2.83 -13.95
N THR A 180 -0.56 -3.20 -14.88
CA THR A 180 -0.17 -3.63 -16.22
C THR A 180 -0.43 -2.52 -17.22
N VAL A 181 0.59 -2.15 -17.99
CA VAL A 181 0.55 -1.12 -19.04
C VAL A 181 0.87 -1.71 -20.41
N ASP A 182 0.34 -1.11 -21.46
CA ASP A 182 0.63 -1.52 -22.83
C ASP A 182 2.10 -1.26 -23.21
N ALA A 183 2.83 -2.33 -23.58
CA ALA A 183 4.24 -2.30 -23.96
C ALA A 183 4.51 -1.65 -25.34
N THR A 184 3.50 -1.62 -26.20
CA THR A 184 3.58 -1.15 -27.60
C THR A 184 3.34 0.35 -27.71
N ALA A 185 2.68 0.95 -26.72
CA ALA A 185 2.34 2.37 -26.69
C ALA A 185 3.59 3.26 -26.53
N LYS A 186 3.68 4.33 -27.32
CA LYS A 186 4.82 5.27 -27.33
C LYS A 186 4.36 6.72 -27.18
N GLY A 187 5.27 7.57 -26.68
CA GLY A 187 5.00 9.01 -26.52
C GLY A 187 3.71 9.28 -25.76
N LYS A 188 2.83 10.10 -26.34
CA LYS A 188 1.52 10.48 -25.78
C LYS A 188 0.50 9.35 -25.75
N GLU A 189 0.74 8.21 -26.42
CA GLU A 189 -0.17 7.05 -26.38
C GLU A 189 -0.02 6.20 -25.11
N ARG A 190 1.08 6.40 -24.36
CA ARG A 190 1.36 5.66 -23.14
C ARG A 190 0.28 5.89 -22.10
N SER A 191 0.00 4.85 -21.33
CA SER A 191 -0.78 4.97 -20.10
C SER A 191 -0.03 5.79 -19.05
N SER A 192 -0.78 6.37 -18.12
CA SER A 192 -0.24 7.13 -17.01
C SER A 192 -0.69 6.56 -15.68
N VAL A 193 0.24 6.50 -14.72
CA VAL A 193 0.03 5.86 -13.43
C VAL A 193 0.58 6.75 -12.32
N CYS A 194 -0.25 7.03 -11.32
CA CYS A 194 0.12 7.65 -10.06
C CYS A 194 -0.36 6.72 -8.94
N VAL A 195 0.56 6.16 -8.16
CA VAL A 195 0.27 5.20 -7.08
C VAL A 195 0.90 5.70 -5.80
N LEU A 196 0.09 5.89 -4.77
CA LEU A 196 0.55 6.13 -3.40
C LEU A 196 0.35 4.86 -2.58
N ASP A 197 1.44 4.35 -1.99
CA ASP A 197 1.40 3.27 -1.02
C ASP A 197 2.15 3.70 0.25
N TRP A 198 1.49 3.59 1.40
CA TRP A 198 1.98 4.11 2.66
C TRP A 198 1.37 3.39 3.85
N VAL A 199 2.14 3.33 4.93
CA VAL A 199 1.81 2.62 6.18
C VAL A 199 2.18 3.48 7.37
N THR A 200 1.32 3.43 8.40
CA THR A 200 1.51 4.12 9.67
C THR A 200 2.06 3.15 10.73
N GLN A 201 2.60 3.70 11.81
CA GLN A 201 3.09 2.95 12.98
C GLN A 201 1.99 2.26 13.81
N GLY A 202 0.74 2.28 13.35
CA GLY A 202 -0.42 1.76 14.07
C GLY A 202 -1.23 2.84 14.76
N ARG A 203 -1.90 2.50 15.87
CA ARG A 203 -2.80 3.40 16.61
C ARG A 203 -2.01 4.23 17.63
N THR A 204 -1.51 5.38 17.19
CA THR A 204 -0.81 6.35 18.06
C THR A 204 -1.64 6.78 19.28
N SER A 205 -2.96 6.93 19.13
CA SER A 205 -3.87 7.24 20.24
C SER A 205 -3.96 6.14 21.31
N ARG A 206 -3.46 4.93 21.05
CA ARG A 206 -3.34 3.82 22.00
C ARG A 206 -1.88 3.54 22.41
N GLY A 207 -0.94 4.39 22.01
CA GLY A 207 0.48 4.20 22.29
C GLY A 207 1.16 3.13 21.44
N GLU A 208 0.54 2.72 20.31
CA GLU A 208 1.21 1.82 19.38
C GLU A 208 2.31 2.56 18.59
N ASP A 209 3.47 1.91 18.52
CA ASP A 209 4.68 2.36 17.83
C ASP A 209 5.30 1.16 17.11
N TRP A 210 4.77 0.86 15.91
CA TRP A 210 5.19 -0.26 15.06
C TRP A 210 5.05 -1.64 15.73
N ASN A 211 4.04 -1.84 16.60
CA ASN A 211 3.89 -3.09 17.38
C ASN A 211 3.15 -4.24 16.65
N PHE A 212 3.09 -4.23 15.32
CA PHE A 212 2.56 -5.34 14.54
C PHE A 212 3.66 -6.38 14.28
N HIS A 213 3.27 -7.63 14.00
CA HIS A 213 4.27 -8.68 13.73
C HIS A 213 4.78 -8.64 12.30
N PHE A 214 3.89 -8.43 11.34
CA PHE A 214 4.26 -8.50 9.93
C PHE A 214 3.43 -7.56 9.07
N TRP A 215 4.12 -6.75 8.26
CA TRP A 215 3.51 -6.00 7.18
C TRP A 215 4.38 -6.10 5.93
N ARG A 216 3.74 -6.44 4.81
CA ARG A 216 4.38 -6.47 3.51
C ARG A 216 3.59 -5.66 2.50
N GLY A 217 4.25 -4.70 1.85
CA GLY A 217 3.73 -4.00 0.69
C GLY A 217 4.54 -4.35 -0.55
N ARG A 218 3.87 -4.72 -1.65
CA ARG A 218 4.53 -4.95 -2.94
C ARG A 218 3.77 -4.27 -4.06
N ASN A 219 4.44 -3.36 -4.75
CA ASN A 219 3.95 -2.66 -5.93
C ASN A 219 4.75 -3.10 -7.15
N GLU A 220 4.08 -3.65 -8.16
CA GLU A 220 4.70 -4.08 -9.40
C GLU A 220 4.08 -3.38 -10.60
N VAL A 221 4.91 -2.88 -11.51
CA VAL A 221 4.45 -2.34 -12.80
C VAL A 221 5.00 -3.20 -13.92
N TRP A 222 4.11 -3.75 -14.73
CA TRP A 222 4.42 -4.66 -15.83
C TRP A 222 4.06 -4.01 -17.17
N ALA A 223 4.88 -4.22 -18.18
CA ALA A 223 4.54 -3.96 -19.58
C ALA A 223 4.06 -5.26 -20.21
N GLU A 224 2.92 -5.23 -20.90
CA GLU A 224 2.37 -6.37 -21.64
C GLU A 224 2.20 -6.02 -23.12
N ASP A 225 2.64 -6.92 -24.01
CA ASP A 225 2.45 -6.76 -25.46
C ASP A 225 1.17 -7.44 -25.96
N ASP A 226 0.79 -7.18 -27.22
CA ASP A 226 -0.40 -7.77 -27.85
C ASP A 226 -0.38 -9.31 -27.92
N LYS A 227 0.78 -9.94 -27.68
CA LYS A 227 0.97 -11.39 -27.65
C LYS A 227 0.92 -11.96 -26.23
N GLY A 228 0.63 -11.13 -25.22
CA GLY A 228 0.56 -11.51 -23.81
C GLY A 228 1.91 -11.69 -23.14
N LYS A 229 3.02 -11.28 -23.77
CA LYS A 229 4.35 -11.34 -23.14
C LYS A 229 4.48 -10.20 -22.15
N ARG A 230 4.71 -10.54 -20.88
CA ARG A 230 4.86 -9.57 -19.78
C ARG A 230 6.33 -9.32 -19.45
N ARG A 231 6.68 -8.07 -19.18
CA ARG A 231 8.01 -7.63 -18.71
C ARG A 231 7.86 -6.72 -17.49
N LEU A 232 8.49 -7.10 -16.38
CA LEU A 232 8.54 -6.26 -15.17
C LEU A 232 9.33 -4.97 -15.48
N LEU A 233 8.71 -3.82 -15.24
CA LEU A 233 9.34 -2.50 -15.39
C LEU A 233 9.86 -1.96 -14.05
N LEU A 234 9.07 -2.16 -12.99
CA LEU A 234 9.31 -1.64 -11.66
C LEU A 234 8.77 -2.63 -10.62
N ARG A 235 9.53 -2.83 -9.55
CA ARG A 235 9.06 -3.47 -8.32
C ARG A 235 9.53 -2.63 -7.14
N ASP A 236 8.59 -2.19 -6.31
CA ASP A 236 8.84 -1.68 -4.97
C ASP A 236 8.33 -2.74 -3.97
N SER A 237 9.15 -3.13 -3.02
CA SER A 237 8.80 -4.11 -2.00
C SER A 237 9.31 -3.63 -0.65
N VAL A 238 8.39 -3.38 0.26
CA VAL A 238 8.68 -2.99 1.64
C VAL A 238 8.19 -4.12 2.54
N ILE A 239 9.08 -4.62 3.40
CA ILE A 239 8.79 -5.68 4.36
C ILE A 239 9.19 -5.13 5.72
N LEU A 240 8.23 -5.12 6.64
CA LEU A 240 8.38 -4.73 8.03
C LEU A 240 8.01 -5.96 8.84
N ASP A 241 9.03 -6.62 9.36
CA ASP A 241 8.92 -7.91 10.04
C ASP A 241 9.53 -7.79 11.42
N ASP A 242 8.77 -8.24 12.42
CA ASP A 242 9.20 -8.30 13.81
C ASP A 242 9.94 -9.63 14.00
N GLU A 243 11.20 -9.65 13.56
CA GLU A 243 12.11 -10.81 13.57
C GLU A 243 12.40 -11.34 14.99
N SER A 244 11.82 -10.76 16.05
CA SER A 244 12.08 -11.14 17.44
C SER A 244 11.53 -12.53 17.80
N GLY A 245 10.46 -12.99 17.15
CA GLY A 245 9.87 -14.31 17.43
C GLY A 245 10.73 -15.50 17.01
N ASP A 246 11.61 -15.33 16.01
CA ASP A 246 12.48 -16.41 15.52
C ASP A 246 13.68 -16.69 16.45
N LEU A 247 13.97 -15.77 17.38
CA LEU A 247 15.08 -15.86 18.33
C LEU A 247 14.73 -16.65 19.60
N GLU A 248 13.45 -16.71 19.99
CA GLU A 248 13.02 -17.45 21.19
C GLU A 248 13.00 -18.97 20.94
N ASP A 249 12.69 -19.40 19.71
CA ASP A 249 12.67 -20.83 19.34
C ASP A 249 14.07 -21.48 19.25
N THR A 250 15.14 -20.67 19.15
CA THR A 250 16.51 -21.21 19.05
C THR A 250 17.12 -21.51 20.43
N ASP A 251 16.82 -20.70 21.45
CA ASP A 251 17.40 -20.84 22.78
C ASP A 251 16.76 -21.98 23.62
N GLU A 252 15.51 -22.38 23.34
CA GLU A 252 14.88 -23.52 24.05
C GLU A 252 15.41 -24.89 23.58
N SER A 253 16.04 -24.96 22.39
CA SER A 253 16.51 -26.22 21.81
C SER A 253 17.90 -26.67 22.29
N GLU A 254 18.66 -25.80 22.98
CA GLU A 254 20.04 -26.09 23.41
C GLU A 254 20.20 -26.40 24.93
N ILE A 255 19.14 -26.40 25.74
CA ILE A 255 19.24 -26.60 27.21
C ILE A 255 18.84 -28.02 27.68
N GLU A 256 18.35 -28.91 26.82
CA GLU A 256 18.11 -30.31 27.20
C GLU A 256 19.26 -31.23 26.77
N ASN A 257 20.41 -31.18 27.45
CA ASN A 257 21.32 -32.33 27.61
C ASN A 257 22.51 -32.01 28.54
N GLU A 258 22.27 -31.94 29.85
CA GLU A 258 23.28 -32.29 30.87
C GLU A 258 22.66 -32.28 32.28
N ASN A 259 22.26 -33.46 32.80
CA ASN A 259 22.80 -34.00 34.06
C ASN A 259 21.99 -35.18 34.61
N THR A 260 22.61 -36.34 34.38
CA THR A 260 22.73 -37.55 35.19
C THR A 260 22.30 -37.48 36.66
N ALA A 261 21.55 -38.51 37.05
CA ALA A 261 20.98 -38.77 38.37
C ALA A 261 22.00 -38.84 39.51
N TYR A 262 21.68 -38.17 40.62
CA TYR A 262 22.10 -38.54 41.97
C TYR A 262 20.93 -38.44 42.94
N ASN A 263 20.59 -39.58 43.56
CA ASN A 263 19.66 -39.68 44.69
C ASN A 263 20.26 -39.02 45.93
N THR A 264 19.49 -38.21 46.67
CA THR A 264 19.62 -38.07 48.13
C THR A 264 18.30 -37.61 48.77
N THR A 265 18.05 -38.14 49.95
CA THR A 265 16.87 -38.19 50.80
C THR A 265 16.41 -36.87 51.43
N HIS A 266 15.10 -36.81 51.72
CA HIS A 266 14.40 -35.88 52.61
C HIS A 266 15.17 -35.44 53.87
N THR A 267 15.11 -34.15 54.20
CA THR A 267 14.65 -33.63 55.51
C THR A 267 14.13 -32.20 55.32
N GLY A 268 12.97 -31.89 55.91
CA GLY A 268 12.35 -30.57 55.82
C GLY A 268 12.98 -29.56 56.77
N LEU A 269 12.82 -28.28 56.44
CA LEU A 269 12.74 -27.13 57.34
C LEU A 269 12.17 -25.94 56.53
N GLU A 270 11.17 -25.29 57.11
CA GLU A 270 10.44 -24.13 56.59
C GLU A 270 11.35 -22.91 56.41
N ASN A 271 11.05 -22.07 55.41
CA ASN A 271 11.50 -20.68 55.38
C ASN A 271 10.43 -19.75 54.77
N PRO A 272 10.36 -18.49 55.23
CA PRO A 272 9.22 -17.60 55.05
C PRO A 272 9.38 -16.65 53.85
N ALA A 273 8.28 -16.00 53.52
CA ALA A 273 8.11 -14.84 52.62
C ALA A 273 7.78 -15.14 51.15
N ASP A 274 6.48 -14.93 50.86
CA ASP A 274 5.97 -14.50 49.56
C ASP A 274 6.76 -13.28 49.05
N MET A 275 7.63 -13.51 48.06
CA MET A 275 7.94 -12.52 47.05
C MET A 275 7.75 -13.16 45.67
N PRO A 276 6.95 -12.59 44.77
CA PRO A 276 6.94 -13.04 43.39
C PRO A 276 8.36 -12.87 42.82
N PRO A 277 8.84 -13.78 41.96
CA PRO A 277 10.13 -13.62 41.30
C PRO A 277 10.11 -12.28 40.56
N GLN A 278 10.96 -11.34 41.01
CA GLN A 278 11.25 -10.14 40.26
C GLN A 278 11.84 -10.60 38.92
N ALA A 279 11.11 -10.36 37.83
CA ALA A 279 11.64 -10.52 36.49
C ALA A 279 12.99 -9.76 36.41
N PRO A 280 14.04 -10.36 35.84
CA PRO A 280 15.30 -9.67 35.68
C PRO A 280 15.05 -8.36 34.92
N ALA A 281 15.43 -7.24 35.55
CA ALA A 281 15.46 -5.94 34.89
C ALA A 281 16.57 -5.97 33.84
N GLY A 282 16.21 -6.27 32.59
CA GLY A 282 17.19 -6.33 31.51
C GLY A 282 16.58 -6.75 30.19
N LEU A 283 16.59 -5.81 29.24
CA LEU A 283 16.20 -5.94 27.82
C LEU A 283 14.67 -5.98 27.59
N THR A 284 14.06 -4.79 27.44
CA THR A 284 12.82 -4.69 26.65
C THR A 284 13.08 -5.28 25.26
N PRO A 285 12.25 -6.18 24.73
CA PRO A 285 12.38 -6.65 23.36
C PRO A 285 12.53 -5.44 22.43
N LEU A 286 13.64 -5.38 21.71
CA LEU A 286 13.87 -4.29 20.76
C LEU A 286 12.85 -4.46 19.64
N ASN A 287 11.89 -3.53 19.55
CA ASN A 287 11.05 -3.44 18.36
C ASN A 287 11.94 -2.98 17.18
N ILE A 288 12.45 -3.96 16.43
CA ILE A 288 13.39 -3.74 15.31
C ILE A 288 12.75 -2.86 14.24
N ILE A 289 11.45 -3.03 14.00
CA ILE A 289 10.70 -2.21 13.04
C ILE A 289 10.78 -0.74 13.47
N ALA A 290 10.43 -0.44 14.72
CA ALA A 290 10.47 0.93 15.26
C ALA A 290 11.88 1.53 15.20
N GLU A 291 12.92 0.76 15.49
CA GLU A 291 14.30 1.24 15.42
C GLU A 291 14.70 1.64 13.98
N ARG A 292 14.32 0.83 12.99
CA ARG A 292 14.65 1.07 11.58
C ARG A 292 13.81 2.18 10.93
N THR A 293 12.61 2.45 11.44
CA THR A 293 11.71 3.48 10.89
C THR A 293 11.85 4.84 11.57
N ARG A 294 12.44 4.91 12.77
CA ARG A 294 12.65 6.17 13.51
C ARG A 294 13.32 7.27 12.66
N PRO A 295 12.91 8.54 12.82
CA PRO A 295 11.87 9.05 13.72
C PRO A 295 10.44 9.03 13.10
N HIS A 296 10.21 8.23 12.06
CA HIS A 296 8.99 8.33 11.26
C HIS A 296 7.87 7.44 11.78
N GLY A 297 6.69 8.02 11.98
CA GLY A 297 5.45 7.29 12.26
C GLY A 297 4.61 6.98 11.03
N VAL A 298 5.02 7.48 9.87
CA VAL A 298 4.51 7.09 8.55
C VAL A 298 5.67 6.92 7.60
N VAL A 299 5.64 5.88 6.78
CA VAL A 299 6.53 5.71 5.62
C VAL A 299 5.70 5.43 4.37
N GLY A 300 6.16 5.92 3.22
CA GLY A 300 5.43 5.76 1.97
C GLY A 300 6.28 5.90 0.72
N THR A 301 5.72 5.38 -0.37
CA THR A 301 6.23 5.47 -1.74
C THR A 301 5.13 6.06 -2.64
N LEU A 302 5.45 7.13 -3.35
CA LEU A 302 4.68 7.62 -4.50
C LEU A 302 5.41 7.20 -5.80
N ILE A 303 4.67 6.56 -6.69
CA ILE A 303 5.14 6.08 -8.00
C ILE A 303 4.43 6.87 -9.08
N LEU A 304 5.20 7.56 -9.93
CA LEU A 304 4.69 8.37 -11.04
C LEU A 304 5.25 7.88 -12.38
N SER A 305 4.38 7.77 -13.39
CA SER A 305 4.76 7.42 -14.75
C SER A 305 3.76 7.88 -15.79
N GLY A 306 4.24 8.07 -17.01
CA GLY A 306 3.44 8.39 -18.18
C GLY A 306 3.14 9.87 -18.37
N PRO A 307 2.59 10.25 -19.54
CA PRO A 307 2.44 11.64 -19.95
C PRO A 307 1.66 12.54 -18.98
N VAL A 308 0.59 12.00 -18.36
CA VAL A 308 -0.27 12.78 -17.45
C VAL A 308 0.46 13.24 -16.18
N PHE A 309 1.43 12.46 -15.70
CA PHE A 309 2.15 12.73 -14.45
C PHE A 309 3.62 13.14 -14.67
N GLU A 310 4.03 13.36 -15.93
CA GLU A 310 5.42 13.70 -16.26
C GLU A 310 5.84 15.06 -15.68
N ALA A 311 4.94 16.05 -15.72
CA ALA A 311 5.16 17.36 -15.12
C ALA A 311 5.30 17.25 -13.59
N LEU A 312 4.39 16.54 -12.92
CA LEU A 312 4.44 16.28 -11.47
C LEU A 312 5.75 15.58 -11.05
N GLY A 313 6.15 14.53 -11.78
CA GLY A 313 7.40 13.83 -11.50
C GLY A 313 8.63 14.71 -11.68
N SER A 314 8.64 15.56 -12.72
CA SER A 314 9.73 16.51 -12.97
C SER A 314 9.79 17.62 -11.91
N PHE A 315 8.63 18.12 -11.50
CA PHE A 315 8.50 19.09 -10.41
C PHE A 315 9.07 18.54 -9.10
N MET A 316 8.67 17.32 -8.69
CA MET A 316 9.18 16.69 -7.47
C MET A 316 10.68 16.43 -7.52
N LEU A 317 11.22 16.02 -8.68
CA LEU A 317 12.67 15.87 -8.86
C LEU A 317 13.41 17.21 -8.71
N ASN A 318 12.88 18.28 -9.32
CA ASN A 318 13.47 19.62 -9.21
C ASN A 318 13.41 20.15 -7.78
N GLN A 319 12.27 19.97 -7.09
CA GLN A 319 12.08 20.32 -5.68
C GLN A 319 13.03 19.55 -4.75
N PHE A 320 13.34 18.29 -5.06
CA PHE A 320 14.32 17.51 -4.29
C PHE A 320 15.75 17.99 -4.56
N GLN A 321 16.07 18.28 -5.82
CA GLN A 321 17.41 18.72 -6.22
C GLN A 321 17.77 20.11 -5.69
N SER A 322 16.78 20.99 -5.48
CA SER A 322 16.99 22.32 -4.89
C SER A 322 17.21 22.31 -3.38
N GLN A 323 17.02 21.17 -2.70
CA GLN A 323 17.27 21.07 -1.26
C GLN A 323 18.77 21.15 -0.94
N PRO A 324 19.15 21.79 0.20
CA PRO A 324 20.53 21.86 0.63
C PRO A 324 21.13 20.46 0.80
N ARG A 325 22.24 20.17 0.10
CA ARG A 325 22.96 18.91 0.27
C ARG A 325 24.06 19.07 1.31
N ILE A 326 24.17 18.08 2.18
CA ILE A 326 25.33 17.93 3.08
C ILE A 326 26.54 17.66 2.18
N GLY A 327 27.33 18.72 1.91
CA GLY A 327 28.51 18.68 1.04
C GLY A 327 28.57 19.74 -0.07
N SER A 328 27.50 20.51 -0.32
CA SER A 328 27.52 21.62 -1.30
C SER A 328 27.91 22.98 -0.68
N ARG A 329 28.35 23.00 0.58
CA ARG A 329 28.98 24.18 1.18
C ARG A 329 30.43 24.26 0.69
N ASN A 330 30.71 25.20 -0.20
CA ASN A 330 32.08 25.66 -0.44
C ASN A 330 32.60 26.28 0.85
N TRP A 331 33.51 25.59 1.55
CA TRP A 331 34.16 26.10 2.76
C TRP A 331 35.10 27.30 2.49
N SER A 332 35.24 27.69 1.22
CA SER A 332 36.15 28.73 0.73
C SER A 332 35.48 30.10 0.51
N ASP A 333 34.16 30.22 0.62
CA ASP A 333 33.48 31.50 0.37
C ASP A 333 33.32 32.31 1.67
N HIS A 334 34.17 33.34 1.82
CA HIS A 334 34.10 34.37 2.87
C HIS A 334 33.04 35.45 2.59
N ALA A 335 31.92 35.11 1.93
CA ALA A 335 30.83 36.06 1.72
C ALA A 335 29.93 36.12 2.97
N PRO A 336 29.51 37.31 3.44
CA PRO A 336 28.56 37.43 4.53
C PRO A 336 27.25 36.76 4.11
N SER A 337 26.80 35.83 4.94
CA SER A 337 25.63 35.00 4.73
C SER A 337 24.38 35.89 4.78
N SER A 338 23.82 36.24 3.61
CA SER A 338 22.43 36.65 3.54
C SER A 338 21.60 35.42 3.91
N VAL A 339 21.05 35.43 5.12
CA VAL A 339 20.05 34.44 5.56
C VAL A 339 18.92 34.47 4.53
N PRO A 340 18.67 33.38 3.78
CA PRO A 340 17.51 33.33 2.91
C PRO A 340 16.27 33.49 3.79
N GLU A 341 15.38 34.42 3.45
CA GLU A 341 14.07 34.53 4.12
C GLU A 341 13.39 33.16 4.10
N PRO A 342 12.80 32.70 5.22
CA PRO A 342 12.15 31.41 5.27
C PRO A 342 10.90 31.44 4.39
N SER A 343 11.01 30.86 3.21
CA SER A 343 9.84 30.42 2.43
C SER A 343 8.95 29.55 3.31
N ILE A 344 7.63 29.68 3.15
CA ILE A 344 6.53 29.13 3.98
C ILE A 344 6.59 27.61 4.27
N SER A 345 7.56 26.84 3.78
CA SER A 345 7.81 25.47 4.21
C SER A 345 9.16 25.35 4.94
N GLN A 346 9.18 25.45 6.26
CA GLN A 346 10.18 24.73 7.05
C GLN A 346 9.86 23.23 6.89
N LYS A 347 10.39 22.62 5.81
CA LYS A 347 10.39 21.17 5.50
C LYS A 347 11.28 20.42 6.52
N GLY A 348 11.01 20.56 7.81
CA GLY A 348 11.71 19.85 8.89
C GLY A 348 11.05 18.53 9.28
N ASP A 349 9.78 18.35 8.95
CA ASP A 349 8.98 17.25 9.52
C ASP A 349 8.80 16.04 8.59
N VAL A 350 9.33 16.12 7.35
CA VAL A 350 9.30 15.04 6.36
C VAL A 350 10.69 14.81 5.79
N THR A 351 11.21 13.59 5.99
CA THR A 351 12.40 13.10 5.28
C THR A 351 11.95 12.46 3.99
N TRP A 352 12.50 12.87 2.85
CA TRP A 352 12.09 12.29 1.57
C TRP A 352 13.22 12.26 0.55
N THR A 353 13.03 11.43 -0.47
CA THR A 353 13.93 11.30 -1.63
C THR A 353 13.09 11.21 -2.89
N ALA A 354 13.64 11.73 -4.00
CA ALA A 354 13.04 11.56 -5.32
C ALA A 354 14.10 11.10 -6.31
N ALA A 355 13.77 10.06 -7.08
CA ALA A 355 14.67 9.51 -8.09
C ALA A 355 13.93 9.08 -9.34
N ARG A 356 14.55 9.31 -10.50
CA ARG A 356 14.11 8.72 -11.76
C ARG A 356 14.76 7.34 -11.91
N VAL A 357 13.94 6.31 -12.12
CA VAL A 357 14.40 4.93 -12.28
C VAL A 357 14.18 4.44 -13.72
N ARG A 358 14.57 3.19 -13.99
CA ARG A 358 14.44 2.56 -15.32
C ARG A 358 13.00 2.66 -15.83
N ALA A 359 12.83 2.64 -17.15
CA ALA A 359 11.54 2.80 -17.83
C ALA A 359 10.81 4.14 -17.56
N GLY A 360 11.53 5.14 -17.02
CA GLY A 360 11.06 6.53 -16.93
C GLY A 360 10.14 6.81 -15.74
N PHE A 361 10.05 5.90 -14.78
CA PHE A 361 9.30 6.12 -13.54
C PHE A 361 10.02 7.12 -12.64
N VAL A 362 9.25 7.93 -11.93
CA VAL A 362 9.73 8.74 -10.81
C VAL A 362 9.21 8.11 -9.53
N LEU A 363 10.13 7.79 -8.62
CA LEU A 363 9.83 7.29 -7.29
C LEU A 363 10.10 8.40 -6.28
N VAL A 364 9.13 8.63 -5.40
CA VAL A 364 9.29 9.49 -4.24
C VAL A 364 9.08 8.66 -2.99
N LYS A 365 10.14 8.45 -2.20
CA LYS A 365 10.03 7.79 -0.89
C LYS A 365 10.06 8.85 0.19
N PHE A 366 9.18 8.73 1.17
CA PHE A 366 9.08 9.68 2.25
C PHE A 366 8.80 9.00 3.58
N GLY A 367 9.20 9.67 4.65
CA GLY A 367 8.81 9.37 6.02
C GLY A 367 8.47 10.66 6.74
N ALA A 368 7.45 10.62 7.59
CA ALA A 368 7.02 11.75 8.41
C ALA A 368 6.77 11.31 9.83
N LYS A 369 6.76 12.26 10.77
CA LYS A 369 6.45 11.99 12.19
C LYS A 369 5.05 11.38 12.36
N ASP A 370 4.07 11.88 11.62
CA ASP A 370 2.68 11.44 11.68
C ASP A 370 1.96 11.56 10.33
N PHE A 371 0.76 10.99 10.27
CA PHE A 371 -0.06 10.98 9.06
C PHE A 371 -0.44 12.37 8.58
N GLU A 372 -0.86 13.28 9.47
CA GLU A 372 -1.31 14.61 9.07
C GLU A 372 -0.18 15.41 8.43
N THR A 373 1.03 15.29 8.97
CA THR A 373 2.24 15.90 8.41
C THR A 373 2.54 15.37 7.01
N ALA A 374 2.53 14.04 6.82
CA ALA A 374 2.74 13.43 5.51
C ALA A 374 1.67 13.86 4.50
N LYS A 375 0.41 13.87 4.93
CA LYS A 375 -0.76 14.25 4.14
C LYS A 375 -0.63 15.68 3.64
N HIS A 376 -0.46 16.66 4.55
CA HIS A 376 -0.34 18.07 4.19
C HIS A 376 0.87 18.34 3.29
N TRP A 377 2.01 17.70 3.57
CA TRP A 377 3.21 17.86 2.75
C TRP A 377 3.01 17.33 1.31
N LEU A 378 2.52 16.09 1.19
CA LEU A 378 2.35 15.45 -0.12
C LEU A 378 1.23 16.13 -0.91
N GLY A 379 0.10 16.40 -0.27
CA GLY A 379 -1.01 17.16 -0.83
C GLY A 379 -0.58 18.55 -1.27
N GLY A 380 0.23 19.24 -0.47
CA GLY A 380 0.79 20.55 -0.82
C GLY A 380 1.63 20.51 -2.10
N LEU A 381 2.56 19.56 -2.21
CA LEU A 381 3.39 19.39 -3.42
C LEU A 381 2.55 19.08 -4.67
N ILE A 382 1.54 18.22 -4.54
CA ILE A 382 0.69 17.85 -5.67
C ILE A 382 -0.23 19.00 -6.09
N ARG A 383 -0.76 19.77 -5.13
CA ARG A 383 -1.58 20.96 -5.39
C ARG A 383 -0.78 22.10 -6.00
N GLU A 384 0.46 22.31 -5.55
CA GLU A 384 1.37 23.33 -6.07
C GLU A 384 1.68 23.12 -7.55
N GLU A 385 1.94 21.87 -7.97
CA GLU A 385 2.16 21.56 -9.39
C GLU A 385 0.85 21.50 -10.20
N GLY A 386 -0.19 20.90 -9.63
CA GLY A 386 -1.57 20.99 -10.14
C GLY A 386 -1.96 20.02 -11.26
N SER A 387 -1.10 19.14 -11.76
CA SER A 387 -1.47 18.16 -12.82
C SER A 387 -2.63 17.28 -12.40
N VAL A 388 -2.65 16.82 -11.15
CA VAL A 388 -3.73 15.95 -10.65
C VAL A 388 -5.06 16.69 -10.65
N ILE A 389 -5.08 17.96 -10.20
CA ILE A 389 -6.30 18.78 -10.21
C ILE A 389 -6.76 19.05 -11.64
N ARG A 390 -5.83 19.39 -12.55
CA ARG A 390 -6.16 19.68 -13.96
C ARG A 390 -6.78 18.47 -14.68
N GLU A 391 -6.37 17.26 -14.33
CA GLU A 391 -6.76 16.03 -15.05
C GLU A 391 -7.87 15.25 -14.35
N PHE A 392 -7.96 15.33 -13.03
CA PHE A 392 -8.88 14.53 -12.21
C PHE A 392 -9.78 15.35 -11.27
N GLY A 393 -9.56 16.66 -11.15
CA GLY A 393 -10.30 17.54 -10.25
C GLY A 393 -9.79 17.51 -8.80
N GLU A 394 -10.21 18.49 -8.00
CA GLU A 394 -9.79 18.62 -6.58
C GLU A 394 -10.21 17.40 -5.73
N GLU A 395 -11.35 16.79 -6.05
CA GLU A 395 -11.85 15.59 -5.35
C GLU A 395 -10.87 14.39 -5.46
N ALA A 396 -9.95 14.40 -6.43
CA ALA A 396 -8.95 13.35 -6.56
C ALA A 396 -7.97 13.32 -5.40
N LEU A 397 -7.80 14.46 -4.73
CA LEU A 397 -6.92 14.64 -3.59
C LEU A 397 -7.67 14.55 -2.26
N CYS A 398 -8.86 13.93 -2.19
CA CYS A 398 -9.64 13.91 -0.95
C CYS A 398 -8.94 13.20 0.24
N CYS A 399 -8.04 12.26 -0.04
CA CYS A 399 -7.19 11.60 0.96
C CYS A 399 -5.89 12.40 1.27
N LEU A 400 -5.65 13.53 0.61
CA LEU A 400 -4.40 14.34 0.67
C LEU A 400 -4.62 15.83 0.99
#